data_AF-A0A1H3PZC5-F1
#
_entry.id   AF-A0A1H3PZC5-F1
#
_cell.length_a   1.000
_cell.length_b   1.000
_cell.length_c   1.000
_cell.angle_alpha   90.00
_cell.angle_beta   90.00
_cell.angle_gamma   90.00
#
_symmetry.space_group_name_H-M   'P 1'
#
loop_
_entity.id
_entity.type
_entity.pdbx_description
1 polymer ?
#
loop_
_entity_poly.entity_id
_entity_poly.type
_entity_poly.pdbx_seq_one_letter_code
_entity_poly.pdbx_strand_id
1 'polypeptide(L)'
;MTSPEQRVFHIKAWQASGLSQAAYCRENGLNAKTFGNWMRTYRNTHKRHQPASLIPVTIKARVSGAGSLKLCCSGQHVLELPAEISPQWLGELLKCLN
;
A
#
# COMPACT_ATOMS: atom_id res chain seq x y z
N MET A 1 -35.33 -6.13 -12.82
CA MET A 1 -34.10 -5.80 -13.59
C MET A 1 -33.58 -4.45 -13.10
N THR A 2 -32.40 -4.37 -12.50
CA THR A 2 -31.83 -3.06 -12.09
C THR A 2 -31.41 -2.24 -13.31
N SER A 3 -31.96 -1.04 -13.42
CA SER A 3 -31.62 -0.06 -14.46
C SER A 3 -30.14 0.32 -14.40
N PRO A 4 -29.47 0.64 -15.53
CA PRO A 4 -28.08 1.10 -15.53
C PRO A 4 -27.80 2.25 -14.53
N GLU A 5 -28.75 3.17 -14.38
CA GLU A 5 -28.66 4.31 -13.45
C GLU A 5 -28.63 3.84 -11.99
N GLN A 6 -29.46 2.87 -11.63
CA GLN A 6 -29.49 2.27 -10.29
C GLN A 6 -28.19 1.54 -9.97
N ARG A 7 -27.54 0.92 -10.96
CA ARG A 7 -26.23 0.27 -10.76
C ARG A 7 -25.17 1.30 -10.39
N VAL A 8 -25.14 2.43 -11.10
CA VAL A 8 -24.21 3.53 -10.81
C VAL A 8 -24.49 4.12 -9.44
N PHE A 9 -25.75 4.31 -9.06
CA PHE A 9 -26.13 4.77 -7.73
C PHE A 9 -25.56 3.85 -6.64
N HIS A 10 -25.79 2.53 -6.72
CA HIS A 10 -25.28 1.61 -5.73
C HIS A 10 -23.75 1.54 -5.69
N ILE A 11 -23.06 1.71 -6.82
CA ILE A 11 -21.59 1.76 -6.85
C ILE A 11 -21.07 3.00 -6.11
N LYS A 12 -21.66 4.17 -6.35
CA LYS A 12 -21.29 5.42 -5.66
C LYS A 12 -21.61 5.36 -4.16
N ALA A 13 -22.78 4.85 -3.81
CA ALA A 13 -23.18 4.67 -2.41
C ALA A 13 -22.23 3.70 -1.68
N TRP A 14 -21.81 2.61 -2.32
CA TRP A 14 -20.80 1.70 -1.78
C TRP A 14 -19.42 2.36 -1.62
N GLN A 15 -18.97 3.16 -2.59
CA GLN A 15 -17.70 3.89 -2.47
C GLN A 15 -17.70 4.89 -1.32
N ALA A 16 -18.84 5.54 -1.07
CA ALA A 16 -19.00 6.49 0.04
C ALA A 16 -19.17 5.81 1.40
N SER A 17 -19.71 4.58 1.46
CA SER A 17 -19.97 3.90 2.72
C SER A 17 -18.72 3.35 3.41
N GLY A 18 -17.62 3.15 2.67
CA GLY A 18 -16.39 2.56 3.20
C GLY A 18 -16.52 1.07 3.59
N LEU A 19 -17.67 0.45 3.30
CA LEU A 19 -17.92 -0.96 3.60
C LEU A 19 -17.20 -1.88 2.60
N SER A 20 -16.91 -3.11 3.05
CA SER A 20 -16.51 -4.15 2.11
C SER A 20 -17.65 -4.45 1.14
N GLN A 21 -17.31 -4.89 -0.09
CA GLN A 21 -18.32 -5.21 -1.11
C GLN A 21 -19.34 -6.24 -0.60
N ALA A 22 -18.89 -7.26 0.12
CA ALA A 22 -19.75 -8.31 0.66
C ALA A 22 -20.70 -7.76 1.75
N ALA A 23 -20.22 -6.90 2.63
CA ALA A 23 -21.04 -6.28 3.67
C ALA A 23 -22.14 -5.39 3.05
N TYR A 24 -21.76 -4.53 2.11
CA TYR A 24 -22.72 -3.66 1.43
C TYR A 24 -23.77 -4.44 0.62
N CYS A 25 -23.35 -5.50 -0.08
CA CYS A 25 -24.27 -6.36 -0.81
C CYS A 25 -25.26 -7.06 0.13
N ARG A 26 -24.80 -7.52 1.30
CA ARG A 26 -25.66 -8.14 2.31
C ARG A 26 -26.69 -7.15 2.88
N GLU A 27 -26.27 -5.92 3.19
CA GLU A 27 -27.15 -4.88 3.73
C GLU A 27 -28.19 -4.40 2.72
N ASN A 28 -27.82 -4.31 1.44
CA ASN A 28 -28.68 -3.78 0.39
C ASN A 28 -29.43 -4.87 -0.40
N GLY A 29 -29.36 -6.14 0.05
CA GLY A 29 -30.02 -7.27 -0.63
C GLY A 29 -29.52 -7.53 -2.05
N LEU A 30 -28.27 -7.15 -2.35
CA LEU A 30 -27.67 -7.29 -3.68
C LEU A 30 -26.89 -8.61 -3.79
N ASN A 31 -26.93 -9.21 -4.99
CA ASN A 31 -26.06 -10.34 -5.29
C ASN A 31 -24.61 -9.86 -5.49
N ALA A 32 -23.69 -10.34 -4.66
CA ALA A 32 -22.28 -9.94 -4.69
C ALA A 32 -21.58 -10.22 -6.03
N LYS A 33 -21.91 -11.33 -6.70
CA LYS A 33 -21.34 -11.66 -8.03
C LYS A 33 -21.82 -10.67 -9.09
N THR A 34 -23.12 -10.37 -9.08
CA THR A 34 -23.73 -9.42 -10.02
C THR A 34 -23.19 -8.01 -9.79
N PHE A 35 -23.09 -7.58 -8.54
CA PHE A 35 -22.51 -6.29 -8.17
C PHE A 35 -21.03 -6.18 -8.59
N GLY A 36 -20.25 -7.25 -8.41
CA GLY A 36 -18.87 -7.30 -8.88
C GLY A 36 -18.74 -7.13 -10.39
N ASN A 37 -19.67 -7.72 -11.17
CA ASN A 37 -19.70 -7.53 -12.62
C ASN A 37 -20.02 -6.07 -12.98
N TRP A 38 -21.01 -5.44 -12.33
CA TRP A 38 -21.31 -4.01 -12.53
C TRP A 38 -20.10 -3.14 -12.24
N MET A 39 -19.36 -3.45 -11.18
CA MET A 39 -18.16 -2.70 -10.82
C MET A 39 -17.04 -2.84 -11.86
N ARG A 40 -16.85 -4.04 -12.43
CA ARG A 40 -15.89 -4.26 -13.52
C ARG A 40 -16.24 -3.40 -14.75
N THR A 41 -17.50 -3.41 -15.16
CA THR A 41 -17.99 -2.59 -16.28
C THR A 41 -17.84 -1.09 -15.99
N TYR A 42 -18.18 -0.66 -14.78
CA TYR A 42 -18.03 0.73 -14.33
C TYR A 42 -16.57 1.19 -14.35
N ARG A 43 -15.64 0.37 -13.85
CA ARG A 43 -14.20 0.69 -13.88
C ARG A 43 -13.64 0.75 -15.29
N ASN A 44 -14.03 -0.14 -16.19
CA ASN A 44 -13.55 -0.14 -17.58
C ASN A 44 -14.04 1.09 -18.35
N THR A 45 -15.28 1.53 -18.09
CA THR A 45 -15.82 2.76 -18.70
C THR A 45 -15.15 4.00 -18.12
N HIS A 46 -14.90 4.06 -16.80
CA HIS A 46 -14.32 5.23 -16.15
C HIS A 46 -12.79 5.35 -16.30
N LYS A 47 -12.06 4.23 -16.44
CA LYS A 47 -10.61 4.25 -16.72
C LYS A 47 -10.26 4.90 -18.05
N ARG A 48 -11.14 4.81 -19.06
CA ARG A 48 -10.94 5.50 -20.34
C ARG A 48 -11.10 7.02 -20.24
N HIS A 49 -11.72 7.53 -19.17
CA HIS A 49 -12.01 8.95 -18.98
C HIS A 49 -11.19 9.62 -17.87
N GLN A 50 -10.36 8.89 -17.13
CA GLN A 50 -9.43 9.50 -16.17
C GLN A 50 -8.00 9.51 -16.74
N PRO A 51 -7.44 10.68 -17.08
CA PRO A 51 -6.00 10.77 -17.27
C PRO A 51 -5.34 10.41 -15.93
N ALA A 52 -4.40 9.46 -15.95
CA ALA A 52 -3.66 9.08 -14.76
C ALA A 52 -2.89 10.30 -14.22
N SER A 53 -3.44 10.97 -13.21
CA SER A 53 -2.74 12.07 -12.55
C SER A 53 -1.72 11.50 -11.59
N LEU A 54 -0.44 11.66 -11.90
CA LEU A 54 0.63 11.40 -10.95
C LEU A 54 0.58 12.49 -9.87
N ILE A 55 0.32 12.10 -8.63
CA ILE A 55 0.41 13.01 -7.49
C ILE A 55 1.90 13.06 -7.08
N PRO A 56 2.57 14.21 -7.19
CA PRO A 56 3.96 14.32 -6.78
C PRO A 56 4.06 14.13 -5.26
N VAL A 57 4.74 13.06 -4.85
CA VAL A 57 5.14 12.86 -3.45
C VAL A 57 6.50 13.51 -3.25
N THR A 58 6.54 14.54 -2.42
CA THR A 58 7.79 15.17 -1.98
C THR A 58 8.44 14.27 -0.93
N ILE A 59 9.50 13.57 -1.31
CA ILE A 59 10.33 12.81 -0.36
C ILE A 59 11.09 13.83 0.49
N LYS A 60 10.74 13.96 1.76
CA LYS A 60 11.58 14.68 2.73
C LYS A 60 12.89 13.90 2.88
N ALA A 61 13.95 14.36 2.22
CA ALA A 61 15.30 13.90 2.49
C ALA A 61 15.58 14.11 3.98
N ARG A 62 15.67 13.01 4.73
CA ARG A 62 16.15 13.05 6.10
C ARG A 62 17.61 13.47 6.03
N VAL A 63 17.93 14.63 6.58
CA VAL A 63 19.29 15.13 6.69
C VAL A 63 20.10 14.04 7.40
N SER A 64 21.13 13.51 6.72
CA SER A 64 22.07 12.53 7.27
C SER A 64 22.86 13.17 8.41
N GLY A 65 22.28 13.21 9.61
CA GLY A 65 23.04 13.41 10.84
C GLY A 65 23.83 12.13 11.13
N ALA A 66 25.15 12.25 11.25
CA ALA A 66 26.13 11.22 11.62
C ALA A 66 25.79 9.81 11.12
N GLY A 67 26.31 9.46 9.93
CA GLY A 67 25.97 8.24 9.20
C GLY A 67 25.89 7.00 10.10
N SER A 68 24.75 6.35 10.17
CA SER A 68 24.63 5.03 10.79
C SER A 68 25.07 3.99 9.76
N LEU A 69 26.09 3.19 10.08
CA LEU A 69 26.44 2.00 9.34
C LEU A 69 25.45 0.88 9.69
N LYS A 70 24.89 0.24 8.68
CA LYS A 70 24.03 -0.95 8.83
C LYS A 70 24.76 -2.17 8.28
N LEU A 71 24.97 -3.16 9.13
CA LEU A 71 25.55 -4.44 8.75
C LEU A 71 24.47 -5.51 8.81
N CYS A 72 24.29 -6.22 7.69
CA CYS A 72 23.35 -7.34 7.62
C CYS A 72 24.14 -8.65 7.77
N CYS A 73 24.00 -9.31 8.92
CA CYS A 73 24.57 -10.63 9.16
C CYS A 73 23.55 -11.69 8.69
N SER A 74 24.05 -12.73 8.01
CA SER A 74 23.32 -13.86 7.40
C SER A 74 21.84 -13.99 7.82
N GLY A 75 20.98 -13.37 7.00
CA GLY A 75 19.55 -13.67 6.93
C GLY A 75 18.62 -12.74 7.71
N GLN A 76 18.90 -12.38 8.96
CA GLN A 76 17.90 -11.68 9.80
C GLN A 76 18.44 -10.66 10.80
N HIS A 77 19.75 -10.63 11.04
CA HIS A 77 20.31 -9.71 12.03
C HIS A 77 20.84 -8.46 11.33
N VAL A 78 20.29 -7.31 11.70
CA VAL A 78 20.77 -6.00 11.24
C VAL A 78 21.37 -5.28 12.43
N LEU A 79 22.67 -5.02 12.35
CA LEU A 79 23.40 -4.26 13.34
C LEU A 79 23.51 -2.81 12.86
N GLU A 80 23.00 -1.87 13.66
CA GLU A 80 23.07 -0.44 13.39
C GLU A 80 24.10 0.22 14.30
N LEU A 81 25.06 0.91 13.70
CA LEU A 81 26.30 1.36 14.33
C LEU A 81 26.57 2.82 13.94
N PRO A 82 27.00 3.69 14.85
CA PRO A 82 27.53 5.01 14.49
C PRO A 82 28.73 4.95 13.51
N ALA A 83 28.84 5.91 12.57
CA ALA A 83 29.98 6.02 11.64
C ALA A 83 31.32 6.29 12.33
N GLU A 84 31.32 6.69 13.61
CA GLU A 84 32.51 7.03 14.38
C GLU A 84 33.18 5.80 15.04
N ILE A 85 32.71 4.59 14.73
CA ILE A 85 33.23 3.37 15.34
C ILE A 85 34.61 2.98 14.79
N SER A 86 35.50 2.58 15.70
CA SER A 86 36.82 2.05 15.35
C SER A 86 36.72 0.76 14.50
N PRO A 87 37.43 0.68 13.36
CA PRO A 87 37.48 -0.52 12.53
C PRO A 87 38.01 -1.76 13.27
N GLN A 88 38.91 -1.56 14.25
CA GLN A 88 39.49 -2.65 15.03
C GLN A 88 38.45 -3.29 15.96
N TRP A 89 37.67 -2.46 16.65
CA TRP A 89 36.58 -2.94 17.51
C TRP A 89 35.52 -3.68 16.69
N LEU A 90 35.17 -3.15 15.50
CA LEU A 90 34.21 -3.80 14.62
C LEU A 90 34.70 -5.18 14.18
N GLY A 91 36.00 -5.30 13.87
CA GLY A 91 36.62 -6.58 13.54
C GLY A 91 36.52 -7.62 14.66
N GLU A 92 36.74 -7.22 15.92
CA GLU A 92 36.57 -8.11 17.07
C GLU A 92 35.11 -8.51 17.28
N LEU A 93 34.17 -7.58 17.13
CA LEU A 93 32.74 -7.87 17.23
C LEU A 93 32.30 -8.90 16.18
N LEU A 94 32.76 -8.75 14.93
CA LEU A 94 32.44 -9.69 13.85
C LEU A 94 33.04 -11.09 14.10
N LYS A 95 34.21 -11.19 14.76
CA LYS A 95 34.78 -12.48 15.16
C LYS A 95 33.92 -13.19 16.21
N CYS A 96 33.28 -12.45 17.11
CA CYS A 96 32.38 -13.02 18.12
C CYS A 96 31.01 -13.42 17.58
N LEU A 97 30.61 -12.91 16.40
CA LEU A 97 29.32 -13.18 15.76
C LEU A 97 29.37 -14.35 14.76
N ASN A 98 30.55 -14.94 14.56
CA ASN A 98 30.75 -16.17 13.79
C ASN A 98 30.66 -17.40 14.69
#